data_AF-A0A7J9INA6-F1
#
_entry.id   AF-A0A7J9INA6-F1
#
_cell.length_a   1.000
_cell.length_b   1.000
_cell.length_c   1.000
_cell.angle_alpha   90.00
_cell.angle_beta   90.00
_cell.angle_gamma   90.00
#
_symmetry.space_group_name_H-M   'P 1'
#
loop_
_entity.id
_entity.type
_entity.pdbx_description
1 polymer ?
#
loop_
_entity_poly.entity_id
_entity_poly.type
_entity_poly.pdbx_seq_one_letter_code
_entity_poly.pdbx_strand_id
1 'polypeptide(L)'
;MCYFFYMQQSQEFVNTANRWFDGLISKDIEITNEVFSVSSIDFDRQELRKLVRRVQTSQEQSQNVSEEEKAKIEAAVRSARKSLTRFLRSLAKQLTTEETFD
;
A
#
# COMPACT_ATOMS: atom_id res chain seq x y z
N MET A 1 28.97 9.15 -8.15
CA MET A 1 28.20 7.91 -8.39
C MET A 1 27.15 7.61 -7.32
N CYS A 2 27.36 7.86 -6.02
CA CYS A 2 26.43 7.42 -4.96
C CYS A 2 25.01 8.01 -5.02
N TYR A 3 24.83 9.26 -5.49
CA TYR A 3 23.50 9.87 -5.62
C TYR A 3 22.59 9.16 -6.63
N PHE A 4 23.16 8.59 -7.71
CA PHE A 4 22.38 7.92 -8.74
C PHE A 4 21.84 6.58 -8.23
N PHE A 5 22.65 5.83 -7.47
CA PHE A 5 22.26 4.58 -6.83
C PHE A 5 21.17 4.79 -5.75
N TYR A 6 21.29 5.85 -4.95
CA TYR A 6 20.28 6.21 -3.95
C TYR A 6 18.96 6.65 -4.59
N MET A 7 19.01 7.40 -5.71
CA MET A 7 17.82 7.78 -6.48
C MET A 7 17.15 6.55 -7.11
N GLN A 8 17.93 5.61 -7.64
CA GLN A 8 17.41 4.40 -8.27
C GLN A 8 16.74 3.46 -7.25
N GLN A 9 17.38 3.20 -6.11
CA GLN A 9 16.75 2.48 -5.00
C GLN A 9 15.49 3.20 -4.51
N SER A 10 15.51 4.54 -4.49
CA SER A 10 14.33 5.31 -4.09
C SER A 10 13.15 5.13 -5.03
N GLN A 11 13.43 4.91 -6.32
CA GLN A 11 12.41 4.68 -7.32
C GLN A 11 11.88 3.25 -7.29
N GLU A 12 12.72 2.26 -7.00
CA GLU A 12 12.33 0.85 -6.94
C GLU A 12 11.35 0.56 -5.79
N PHE A 13 11.63 1.03 -4.57
CA PHE A 13 10.68 0.81 -3.47
C PHE A 13 9.35 1.55 -3.71
N VAL A 14 9.38 2.70 -4.39
CA VAL A 14 8.17 3.44 -4.76
C VAL A 14 7.36 2.65 -5.80
N ASN A 15 8.02 2.06 -6.79
CA ASN A 15 7.38 1.23 -7.81
C ASN A 15 6.77 -0.03 -7.20
N THR A 16 7.48 -0.72 -6.29
CA THR A 16 6.97 -1.89 -5.55
C THR A 16 5.77 -1.52 -4.70
N ALA A 17 5.84 -0.42 -3.95
CA ALA A 17 4.71 0.04 -3.13
C ALA A 17 3.47 0.38 -3.98
N ASN A 18 3.65 0.96 -5.18
CA ASN A 18 2.54 1.23 -6.10
C ASN A 18 1.95 -0.07 -6.67
N ARG A 19 2.79 -1.04 -7.09
CA ARG A 19 2.34 -2.36 -7.57
C ARG A 19 1.51 -3.09 -6.51
N TRP A 20 2.02 -3.11 -5.27
CA TRP A 20 1.32 -3.69 -4.14
C TRP A 20 0.00 -2.99 -3.83
N PHE A 21 -0.01 -1.65 -3.89
CA PHE A 21 -1.23 -0.88 -3.71
C PHE A 21 -2.28 -1.29 -4.74
N ASP A 22 -1.94 -1.27 -6.03
CA ASP A 22 -2.87 -1.59 -7.10
C ASP A 22 -3.40 -3.03 -6.99
N GLY A 23 -2.52 -4.01 -6.71
CA GLY A 23 -2.92 -5.40 -6.53
C GLY A 23 -3.82 -5.64 -5.30
N LEU A 24 -3.56 -4.97 -4.17
CA LEU A 24 -4.41 -5.09 -2.98
C LEU A 24 -5.80 -4.48 -3.20
N ILE A 25 -5.89 -3.39 -3.97
CA ILE A 25 -7.17 -2.77 -4.29
C ILE A 25 -7.94 -3.58 -5.34
N SER A 26 -7.25 -4.14 -6.34
CA SER A 26 -7.86 -5.01 -7.36
C SER A 26 -8.22 -6.40 -6.83
N LYS A 27 -7.85 -6.73 -5.59
CA LYS A 27 -8.00 -8.06 -4.97
C LYS A 27 -7.20 -9.13 -5.74
N ASP A 28 -6.07 -8.74 -6.32
CA ASP A 28 -5.12 -9.65 -6.96
C ASP A 28 -4.54 -10.61 -5.91
N ILE A 29 -4.77 -11.91 -6.13
CA ILE A 29 -4.40 -12.97 -5.20
C ILE A 29 -2.88 -13.15 -5.16
N GLU A 30 -2.17 -12.98 -6.28
CA GLU A 30 -0.72 -13.12 -6.34
C GLU A 30 -0.06 -11.99 -5.55
N ILE A 31 -0.48 -10.75 -5.79
CA ILE A 31 0.04 -9.59 -5.05
C ILE A 31 -0.34 -9.64 -3.57
N THR A 32 -1.57 -10.07 -3.26
CA THR A 32 -1.97 -10.25 -1.86
C THR A 32 -1.06 -11.28 -1.20
N ASN A 33 -0.88 -12.46 -1.78
CA ASN A 33 -0.02 -13.48 -1.20
C ASN A 33 1.43 -13.03 -1.11
N GLU A 34 1.95 -12.28 -2.09
CA GLU A 34 3.29 -11.70 -2.03
C GLU A 34 3.44 -10.80 -0.80
N VAL A 35 2.61 -9.77 -0.68
CA VAL A 35 2.67 -8.82 0.46
C VAL A 35 2.47 -9.56 1.79
N PHE A 36 1.56 -10.53 1.85
CA PHE A 36 1.32 -11.33 3.05
C PHE A 36 2.36 -12.44 3.28
N SER A 37 3.24 -12.76 2.32
CA SER A 37 4.30 -13.75 2.49
C SER A 37 5.66 -13.11 2.73
N VAL A 38 5.75 -11.77 2.70
CA VAL A 38 6.93 -11.06 3.18
C VAL A 38 7.18 -11.48 4.64
N SER A 39 8.20 -12.31 4.81
CA SER A 39 8.61 -12.90 6.10
C SER A 39 9.85 -12.23 6.67
N SER A 40 10.56 -11.43 5.87
CA SER A 40 11.79 -10.76 6.29
C SER A 40 11.50 -9.57 7.22
N ILE A 41 10.34 -8.93 7.06
CA ILE A 41 9.90 -7.80 7.88
C ILE A 41 8.80 -8.24 8.84
N ASP A 42 8.97 -7.94 10.13
CA ASP A 42 7.92 -8.06 11.13
C ASP A 42 7.02 -6.80 11.08
N PHE A 43 5.86 -6.93 10.44
CA PHE A 43 4.87 -5.85 10.34
C PHE A 43 3.48 -6.30 10.77
N ASP A 44 2.68 -5.34 11.23
CA ASP A 44 1.32 -5.62 11.69
C ASP A 44 0.40 -5.99 10.50
N ARG A 45 0.28 -7.30 10.26
CA ARG A 45 -0.60 -7.89 9.25
C ARG A 45 -2.06 -7.56 9.51
N GLN A 46 -2.46 -7.33 10.77
CA GLN A 46 -3.82 -6.92 11.10
C GLN A 46 -4.07 -5.47 10.68
N GLU A 47 -3.09 -4.57 10.86
CA GLU A 47 -3.19 -3.20 10.34
C GLU A 47 -3.30 -3.17 8.82
N LEU A 48 -2.47 -3.94 8.10
CA LEU A 48 -2.59 -4.06 6.65
C LEU A 48 -4.00 -4.50 6.25
N ARG A 49 -4.52 -5.56 6.88
CA ARG A 49 -5.86 -6.08 6.58
C ARG A 49 -6.97 -5.06 6.89
N LYS A 50 -6.84 -4.28 7.97
CA LYS A 50 -7.77 -3.20 8.31
C LYS A 50 -7.74 -2.08 7.26
N LEU A 51 -6.56 -1.68 6.81
CA LEU A 51 -6.39 -0.62 5.80
C LEU A 51 -6.97 -1.04 4.44
N VAL A 52 -6.64 -2.25 3.97
CA VAL A 52 -7.16 -2.77 2.70
C VAL A 52 -8.68 -2.87 2.73
N ARG A 53 -9.25 -3.43 3.79
CA ARG A 53 -10.72 -3.49 3.95
C ARG A 53 -11.37 -2.11 3.95
N ARG A 54 -10.80 -1.14 4.67
CA ARG A 54 -11.33 0.24 4.66
C ARG A 54 -11.35 0.84 3.27
N VAL A 55 -10.27 0.70 2.48
CA VAL A 55 -10.25 1.25 1.12
C VAL A 55 -11.28 0.55 0.23
N GLN A 56 -11.38 -0.77 0.28
CA GLN A 56 -12.34 -1.55 -0.52
C GLN A 56 -13.80 -1.21 -0.15
N THR A 57 -14.14 -1.24 1.14
CA THR A 57 -15.51 -0.93 1.61
C THR A 57 -15.89 0.51 1.32
N SER A 58 -15.00 1.48 1.54
CA SER A 58 -15.31 2.89 1.22
C SER A 58 -15.43 3.14 -0.29
N GLN A 59 -14.73 2.38 -1.13
CA GLN A 59 -14.88 2.45 -2.59
C GLN A 59 -16.22 1.87 -3.05
N GLU A 60 -16.62 0.70 -2.54
CA GLU A 60 -17.92 0.07 -2.82
C GLU A 60 -19.09 0.93 -2.29
N GLN A 61 -18.93 1.55 -1.12
CA GLN A 61 -19.96 2.40 -0.52
C GLN A 61 -20.19 3.69 -1.31
N SER A 62 -19.14 4.27 -1.92
CA SER A 62 -19.26 5.49 -2.74
C SER A 62 -20.17 5.38 -3.96
N GLN A 63 -20.54 4.16 -4.37
CA GLN A 63 -21.41 3.91 -5.52
C GLN A 63 -22.92 4.01 -5.21
N ASN A 64 -23.33 4.00 -3.92
CA ASN A 64 -24.74 3.80 -3.52
C ASN A 64 -25.33 4.92 -2.63
N VAL A 65 -24.73 6.13 -2.58
CA VAL A 65 -25.14 7.16 -1.59
C VAL A 65 -25.28 8.58 -2.17
N SER A 66 -26.06 9.40 -1.47
CA SER A 66 -26.34 10.83 -1.75
C SER A 66 -25.08 11.69 -1.89
N GLU A 67 -25.14 12.81 -2.63
CA GLU A 67 -23.99 13.69 -2.93
C GLU A 67 -23.23 14.20 -1.70
N GLU A 68 -23.92 14.51 -0.60
CA GLU A 68 -23.27 14.97 0.64
C GLU A 68 -22.53 13.85 1.39
N GLU A 69 -23.08 12.63 1.36
CA GLU A 69 -22.42 11.45 1.93
C GLU A 69 -21.27 10.99 1.04
N LYS A 70 -21.39 11.16 -0.28
CA LYS A 70 -20.34 10.89 -1.26
C LYS A 70 -19.09 11.72 -0.98
N ALA A 71 -19.20 13.02 -0.68
CA ALA A 71 -18.04 13.87 -0.38
C ALA A 71 -17.28 13.41 0.88
N LYS A 72 -18.01 13.01 1.94
CA LYS A 72 -17.41 12.46 3.17
C LYS A 72 -16.76 11.10 2.93
N ILE A 73 -17.43 10.22 2.18
CA ILE A 73 -16.90 8.90 1.81
C ILE A 73 -15.63 9.07 0.97
N GLU A 74 -15.63 9.94 -0.04
CA GLU A 74 -14.45 10.21 -0.87
C GLU A 74 -13.28 10.77 -0.05
N ALA A 75 -13.54 11.66 0.91
CA ALA A 75 -12.49 12.15 1.82
C ALA A 75 -11.91 11.01 2.68
N ALA A 76 -12.75 10.12 3.19
CA ALA A 76 -12.32 8.92 3.91
C ALA A 76 -11.53 7.96 3.03
N VAL A 77 -11.96 7.72 1.78
CA VAL A 77 -11.22 6.93 0.77
C VAL A 77 -9.84 7.54 0.52
N ARG A 78 -9.76 8.85 0.26
CA ARG A 78 -8.48 9.54 0.03
C ARG A 78 -7.54 9.41 1.22
N SER A 79 -8.05 9.54 2.44
CA SER A 79 -7.28 9.37 3.67
C SER A 79 -6.79 7.92 3.87
N ALA A 80 -7.66 6.94 3.64
CA ALA A 80 -7.34 5.52 3.75
C ALA A 80 -6.30 5.10 2.70
N ARG A 81 -6.46 5.56 1.44
CA ARG A 81 -5.47 5.37 0.37
C ARG A 81 -4.11 5.95 0.76
N LYS A 82 -4.08 7.19 1.26
CA LYS A 82 -2.84 7.85 1.70
C LYS A 82 -2.15 7.08 2.83
N SER A 83 -2.92 6.55 3.77
CA SER A 83 -2.40 5.74 4.88
C SER A 83 -1.82 4.42 4.39
N LEU A 84 -2.53 3.72 3.49
CA LEU A 84 -2.05 2.49 2.85
C LEU A 84 -0.79 2.73 2.03
N THR A 85 -0.73 3.78 1.20
CA THR A 85 0.47 4.12 0.42
C THR A 85 1.68 4.39 1.33
N ARG A 86 1.49 5.09 2.46
CA ARG A 86 2.57 5.33 3.43
C ARG A 86 3.08 4.03 4.05
N PHE A 87 2.16 3.16 4.47
CA PHE A 87 2.47 1.86 5.04
C PHE A 87 3.24 0.97 4.05
N LEU A 88 2.77 0.86 2.81
CA LEU A 88 3.44 0.07 1.77
C LEU A 88 4.81 0.63 1.40
N ARG A 89 4.98 1.96 1.38
CA ARG A 89 6.30 2.57 1.17
C ARG A 89 7.26 2.29 2.32
N SER A 90 6.80 2.31 3.57
CA SER A 90 7.66 1.93 4.71
C SER A 90 8.04 0.46 4.68
N LEU A 91 7.16 -0.42 4.20
CA LEU A 91 7.47 -1.84 4.01
C LEU A 91 8.47 -2.06 2.87
N ALA A 92 8.18 -1.51 1.68
CA ALA A 92 9.06 -1.66 0.52
C ALA A 92 10.46 -1.09 0.79
N LYS A 93 10.56 0.02 1.55
CA LYS A 93 11.85 0.58 1.94
C LYS A 93 12.62 -0.35 2.88
N GLN A 94 11.96 -1.00 3.84
CA GLN A 94 12.60 -1.96 4.73
C GLN A 94 13.13 -3.18 3.95
N LEU A 95 12.38 -3.67 2.96
CA LEU A 95 12.83 -4.76 2.09
C LEU A 95 14.13 -4.42 1.35
N THR A 96 14.18 -3.25 0.72
CA THR A 96 15.38 -2.82 -0.01
C THR A 96 16.59 -2.58 0.89
N THR A 97 16.37 -2.36 2.20
CA THR A 97 17.46 -2.14 3.17
C THR A 97 18.00 -3.47 3.73
N GLU A 98 17.17 -4.53 3.78
CA GLU A 98 17.60 -5.87 4.18
C GLU A 98 18.38 -6.59 3.07
N GLU A 99 18.05 -6.36 1.79
CA GLU A 99 18.78 -6.96 0.65
C GLU A 99 20.20 -6.37 0.44
N THR A 100 20.60 -5.34 1.18
CA THR A 100 21.92 -4.68 1.03
C THR A 100 23.01 -5.17 1.99
N PHE A 101 22.72 -6.17 2.83
CA PHE A 101 23.69 -6.78 3.75
C PHE A 101 23.94 -8.25 3.40
N ASP A 102 24.53 -8.51 2.23
CA ASP A 102 25.17 -9.79 1.88
C ASP A 102 26.50 -9.50 1.14
#